data_AF-A0A0F9AYW1-F1
#
_entry.id   AF-A0A0F9AYW1-F1
#
_cell.length_a   1.000
_cell.length_b   1.000
_cell.length_c   1.000
_cell.angle_alpha   90.00
_cell.angle_beta   90.00
_cell.angle_gamma   90.00
#
_symmetry.space_group_name_H-M   'P 1'
#
loop_
_entity.id
_entity.type
_entity.pdbx_description
1 polymer ?
#
loop_
_entity_poly.entity_id
_entity_poly.type
_entity_poly.pdbx_seq_one_letter_code
_entity_poly.pdbx_strand_id
1 'polypeptide(L)'
;MQKAGLPLDEQTAQTQWQAQLKKQNIQVANNSPFGPFWRTVEALITKPVVQLFNWIATQLMPDLFIMTASRTALIERHGPARNVFIQAGVKAQGILTFRRSNTEGETSIVAGTQVVTDTLGDTAYTLALLQ
;
A
#
# COMPACT_ATOMS: atom_id res chain seq x y z
N MET A 1 -11.62 16.99 11.74
CA MET A 1 -12.22 15.95 12.60
C MET A 1 -12.59 16.45 13.99
N GLN A 2 -11.70 17.12 14.74
CA GLN A 2 -12.06 17.71 16.04
C GLN A 2 -13.26 18.67 15.97
N LYS A 3 -13.34 19.53 14.95
CA LYS A 3 -14.51 20.41 14.69
C LYS A 3 -15.81 19.64 14.42
N ALA A 4 -15.72 18.38 13.99
CA ALA A 4 -16.88 17.51 13.79
C ALA A 4 -17.24 16.71 15.06
N GLY A 5 -16.57 16.99 16.19
CA GLY A 5 -16.80 16.31 17.46
C GLY A 5 -16.23 14.90 17.54
N LEU A 6 -15.37 14.49 16.60
CA LEU A 6 -14.77 13.14 16.62
C LEU A 6 -13.57 13.08 17.57
N PRO A 7 -13.48 12.05 18.44
CA PRO A 7 -12.37 11.90 19.38
C PRO A 7 -11.12 11.42 18.65
N LEU A 8 -10.02 12.18 18.76
CA LEU A 8 -8.70 11.79 18.23
C LEU A 8 -7.73 11.34 19.32
N ASP A 9 -8.13 11.47 20.58
CA ASP A 9 -7.39 11.09 21.78
C ASP A 9 -8.31 10.34 22.76
N GLU A 10 -7.69 9.51 23.61
CA GLU A 10 -8.42 8.65 24.56
C GLU A 10 -9.23 9.45 25.59
N GLN A 11 -8.73 10.61 26.03
CA GLN A 11 -9.40 11.43 27.06
C GLN A 11 -10.71 12.02 26.53
N THR A 12 -10.70 12.53 25.30
CA THR A 12 -11.91 12.99 24.62
C THR A 12 -12.88 11.83 24.41
N ALA A 13 -12.38 10.65 23.99
CA ALA A 13 -13.23 9.47 23.79
C ALA A 13 -13.90 8.99 25.09
N GLN A 14 -13.15 8.93 26.19
CA GLN A 14 -13.68 8.59 27.52
C GLN A 14 -14.75 9.60 27.96
N THR A 15 -14.48 10.90 27.80
CA THR A 15 -15.44 11.94 28.16
C THR A 15 -16.76 11.80 27.38
N GLN A 16 -16.66 11.52 26.07
CA GLN A 16 -17.85 11.29 25.24
C GLN A 16 -18.58 10.00 25.61
N TRP A 17 -17.86 8.92 25.93
CA TRP A 17 -18.43 7.68 26.41
C TRP A 17 -19.23 7.89 27.70
N GLN A 18 -18.66 8.59 28.68
CA GLN A 18 -19.34 8.92 29.94
C GLN A 18 -20.59 9.78 29.71
N ALA A 19 -20.56 10.72 28.75
CA ALA A 19 -21.74 11.49 28.37
C ALA A 19 -22.84 10.62 27.76
N GLN A 20 -22.48 9.62 26.95
CA GLN A 20 -23.45 8.66 26.38
C GLN A 20 -24.08 7.76 27.45
N LEU A 21 -23.29 7.26 28.40
CA LEU A 21 -23.81 6.46 29.53
C LEU A 21 -24.87 7.24 30.33
N LYS A 22 -24.59 8.52 30.63
CA LYS A 22 -25.55 9.42 31.29
C LYS A 22 -26.81 9.63 30.46
N LYS A 23 -26.65 9.90 29.15
CA LYS A 23 -27.78 10.10 28.24
C LYS A 23 -28.70 8.86 28.14
N GLN A 24 -28.11 7.68 28.24
CA GLN A 24 -28.83 6.40 28.14
C GLN A 24 -29.34 5.89 29.50
N ASN A 25 -29.17 6.67 30.59
CA ASN A 25 -29.50 6.26 31.95
C ASN A 25 -28.87 4.92 32.38
N ILE A 26 -27.69 4.60 31.84
CA ILE A 26 -26.96 3.39 32.22
C ILE A 26 -26.24 3.66 33.55
N GLN A 27 -26.68 2.97 34.61
CA GLN A 27 -26.02 3.04 35.91
C GLN A 27 -24.85 2.06 35.97
N VAL A 28 -23.65 2.62 36.05
CA VAL A 28 -22.42 1.86 36.32
C VAL A 28 -22.39 1.52 37.81
N ALA A 29 -22.92 0.35 38.17
CA ALA A 29 -22.77 -0.17 39.53
C ALA A 29 -21.30 -0.56 39.80
N ASN A 30 -20.81 -0.33 41.02
CA ASN A 30 -19.40 -0.53 41.40
C ASN A 30 -18.42 0.33 40.57
N ASN A 31 -18.65 1.64 40.53
CA ASN A 31 -17.89 2.63 39.76
C ASN A 31 -16.53 3.02 40.38
N SER A 32 -15.91 2.12 41.15
CA SER A 32 -14.57 2.37 41.67
C SER A 32 -13.61 2.67 40.52
N PRO A 33 -12.80 3.75 40.59
CA PRO A 33 -11.76 4.03 39.59
C PRO A 33 -10.70 2.93 39.52
N PHE A 34 -10.74 1.94 40.43
CA PHE A 34 -9.88 0.77 40.45
C PHE A 34 -10.58 -0.52 40.01
N GLY A 35 -11.90 -0.48 39.73
CA GLY A 35 -12.67 -1.63 39.28
C GLY A 35 -12.21 -2.11 37.89
N PRO A 36 -11.68 -3.34 37.75
CA PRO A 36 -11.07 -3.77 36.49
C PRO A 36 -12.10 -3.92 35.36
N PHE A 37 -13.33 -4.34 35.65
CA PHE A 37 -14.35 -4.61 34.64
C PHE A 37 -14.68 -3.37 33.80
N TRP A 38 -15.15 -2.29 34.42
CA TRP A 38 -15.59 -1.09 33.70
C TRP A 38 -14.43 -0.36 33.01
N ARG A 39 -13.22 -0.39 33.59
CA ARG A 39 -12.01 0.11 32.94
C ARG A 39 -11.68 -0.67 31.67
N THR A 40 -11.80 -1.99 31.72
CA THR A 40 -11.57 -2.84 30.55
C THR A 40 -12.63 -2.58 29.49
N VAL A 41 -13.92 -2.51 29.85
CA VAL A 41 -15.00 -2.20 28.91
C VAL A 41 -14.80 -0.84 28.25
N GLU A 42 -14.50 0.20 29.04
CA GLU A 42 -14.24 1.55 28.50
C GLU A 42 -13.03 1.55 27.56
N ALA A 43 -11.93 0.87 27.92
CA ALA A 43 -10.75 0.78 27.06
C ALA A 43 -11.02 -0.01 25.77
N LEU A 44 -11.80 -1.09 25.83
CA LEU A 44 -12.17 -1.89 24.66
C LEU A 44 -13.04 -1.12 23.66
N ILE A 45 -13.76 -0.09 24.11
CA ILE A 45 -14.60 0.74 23.25
C ILE A 45 -13.83 1.97 22.77
N THR A 46 -13.19 2.70 23.68
CA THR A 46 -12.56 4.00 23.36
C THR A 46 -11.30 3.86 22.51
N LYS A 47 -10.44 2.87 22.79
CA LYS A 47 -9.16 2.72 22.07
C LYS A 47 -9.35 2.38 20.59
N PRO A 48 -10.17 1.37 20.21
CA PRO A 48 -10.37 1.07 18.79
C PRO A 48 -11.00 2.25 18.02
N VAL A 49 -11.91 3.00 18.66
CA VAL A 49 -12.52 4.18 18.05
C VAL A 49 -11.48 5.27 17.76
N VAL A 50 -10.61 5.57 18.72
CA VAL A 50 -9.52 6.53 18.53
C VAL A 50 -8.54 6.06 17.45
N GLN A 51 -8.15 4.77 17.46
CA GLN A 51 -7.28 4.20 16.44
C GLN A 51 -7.91 4.29 15.05
N LEU A 52 -9.20 3.99 14.92
CA LEU A 52 -9.93 4.09 13.67
C LEU A 52 -9.93 5.53 13.15
N PHE A 53 -10.30 6.52 13.98
CA PHE A 53 -10.32 7.91 13.53
C PHE A 53 -8.94 8.44 13.18
N ASN A 54 -7.90 8.04 13.93
CA ASN A 54 -6.53 8.39 13.59
C ASN A 54 -6.08 7.74 12.27
N TRP A 55 -6.44 6.48 12.03
CA TRP A 55 -6.17 5.83 10.75
C TRP A 55 -6.90 6.50 9.59
N ILE A 56 -8.19 6.85 9.76
CA ILE A 56 -8.94 7.60 8.75
C ILE A 56 -8.26 8.94 8.47
N ALA A 57 -7.81 9.64 9.52
CA ALA A 57 -7.18 10.95 9.37
C ALA A 57 -5.82 10.92 8.69
N THR A 58 -5.02 9.90 8.97
CA THR A 58 -3.61 9.85 8.56
C THR A 58 -3.36 9.00 7.32
N GLN A 59 -4.26 8.06 7.00
CA GLN A 59 -4.11 7.15 5.87
C GLN A 59 -5.24 7.33 4.86
N LEU A 60 -6.49 7.09 5.27
CA LEU A 60 -7.62 7.07 4.34
C LEU A 60 -7.85 8.43 3.68
N MET A 61 -7.98 9.50 4.46
CA MET A 61 -8.28 10.83 3.91
C MET A 61 -7.19 11.34 2.96
N PRO A 62 -5.88 11.27 3.31
CA PRO A 62 -4.81 11.62 2.37
C PRO A 62 -4.88 10.83 1.06
N ASP A 63 -5.17 9.53 1.12
CA ASP A 63 -5.28 8.66 -0.05
C ASP A 63 -6.47 8.98 -0.97
N LEU A 64 -7.49 9.71 -0.49
CA LEU A 64 -8.60 10.17 -1.33
C LEU A 64 -8.22 11.29 -2.29
N PHE A 65 -7.13 12.03 -2.04
CA PHE A 65 -6.73 13.16 -2.88
C PHE A 65 -5.38 12.91 -3.53
N ILE A 66 -5.31 13.10 -4.85
CA ILE A 66 -4.14 12.74 -5.66
C ILE A 66 -2.83 13.39 -5.18
N MET A 67 -2.86 14.62 -4.65
CA MET A 67 -1.65 15.34 -4.21
C MET A 67 -1.09 14.82 -2.89
N THR A 68 -1.92 14.17 -2.08
CA THR A 68 -1.56 13.66 -0.74
C THR A 68 -1.56 12.14 -0.69
N ALA A 69 -1.95 11.48 -1.78
CA ALA A 69 -2.08 10.05 -1.84
C ALA A 69 -0.72 9.36 -1.74
N SER A 70 -0.71 8.25 -1.01
CA SER A 70 0.42 7.33 -0.99
C SER A 70 0.72 6.77 -2.38
N ARG A 71 1.93 6.26 -2.57
CA ARG A 71 2.34 5.63 -3.83
C ARG A 71 1.39 4.50 -4.24
N THR A 72 0.92 3.71 -3.28
CA THR A 72 -0.01 2.61 -3.53
C THR A 72 -1.36 3.13 -4.02
N ALA A 73 -1.95 4.11 -3.33
CA ALA A 73 -3.22 4.71 -3.75
C ALA A 73 -3.13 5.43 -5.11
N LEU A 74 -1.98 6.04 -5.42
CA LEU A 74 -1.72 6.62 -6.74
C LEU A 74 -1.74 5.55 -7.84
N ILE A 75 -1.06 4.42 -7.62
CA ILE A 75 -0.92 3.35 -8.61
C ILE A 75 -2.24 2.58 -8.79
N GLU A 76 -2.92 2.24 -7.70
CA GLU A 76 -4.05 1.31 -7.73
C GLU A 76 -5.40 2.02 -7.97
N ARG A 77 -5.53 3.29 -7.57
CA ARG A 77 -6.79 4.03 -7.65
C ARG A 77 -6.72 5.24 -8.57
N HIS A 78 -5.85 6.21 -8.29
CA HIS A 78 -5.86 7.50 -9.01
C HIS A 78 -5.36 7.40 -10.45
N GLY A 79 -4.34 6.58 -10.71
CA GLY A 79 -3.81 6.34 -12.04
C GLY A 79 -4.87 5.73 -12.96
N PRO A 80 -5.42 4.55 -12.64
CA PRO A 80 -6.45 3.90 -13.44
C PRO A 80 -7.68 4.78 -13.68
N ALA A 81 -8.11 5.57 -12.69
CA ALA A 81 -9.21 6.52 -12.83
C ALA A 81 -8.96 7.63 -13.88
N ARG A 82 -7.70 7.86 -14.25
CA ARG A 82 -7.28 8.85 -15.26
C ARG A 82 -6.66 8.20 -16.50
N ASN A 83 -6.83 6.89 -16.68
CA ASN A 83 -6.22 6.12 -17.76
C ASN A 83 -4.68 6.24 -17.79
N VAL A 84 -4.05 6.36 -16.61
CA VAL A 84 -2.61 6.39 -16.43
C VAL A 84 -2.19 5.15 -15.66
N PHE A 85 -1.35 4.32 -16.26
CA PHE A 85 -0.88 3.07 -15.65
C PHE A 85 0.62 3.12 -15.44
N ILE A 86 1.10 2.38 -14.44
CA ILE A 86 2.54 2.18 -14.28
C ILE A 86 3.05 1.36 -15.46
N GLN A 87 4.07 1.89 -16.13
CA GLN A 87 4.75 1.14 -17.17
C GLN A 87 5.47 -0.04 -16.52
N ALA A 88 5.09 -1.25 -16.92
CA ALA A 88 5.81 -2.46 -16.54
C ALA A 88 7.25 -2.39 -17.06
N GLY A 89 8.19 -3.02 -16.36
CA GLY A 89 9.56 -3.14 -16.82
C GLY A 89 9.59 -3.78 -18.21
N VAL A 90 10.09 -3.06 -19.20
CA VAL A 90 10.27 -3.57 -20.56
C VAL A 90 11.69 -4.13 -20.71
N LYS A 91 11.84 -5.20 -21.50
CA LYS A 91 13.16 -5.73 -21.84
C LYS A 91 13.90 -4.73 -22.72
N ALA A 92 15.20 -4.54 -22.48
CA ALA A 92 16.05 -3.77 -23.36
C ALA A 92 16.09 -4.42 -24.75
N GLN A 93 16.04 -3.61 -25.79
CA GLN A 93 16.15 -4.04 -27.19
C GLN A 93 17.30 -3.28 -27.85
N GLY A 94 17.99 -3.94 -28.76
CA GLY A 94 19.14 -3.38 -29.47
C GLY A 94 19.45 -4.17 -30.73
N ILE A 95 20.46 -3.71 -31.47
CA ILE A 95 20.91 -4.34 -32.71
C ILE A 95 22.20 -5.11 -32.41
N LEU A 96 22.24 -6.37 -32.83
CA LEU A 96 23.41 -7.23 -32.71
C LEU A 96 23.92 -7.60 -34.11
N THR A 97 25.21 -7.36 -34.35
CA THR A 97 25.86 -7.68 -35.63
C THR A 97 26.68 -8.95 -35.50
N PHE A 98 26.31 -9.99 -36.26
CA PHE A 98 27.09 -11.22 -36.37
C PHE A 98 28.09 -11.10 -37.51
N ARG A 99 29.36 -11.46 -37.24
CA ARG A 99 30.40 -11.55 -38.27
C ARG A 99 30.94 -12.97 -38.29
N ARG A 100 30.82 -13.64 -39.44
CA ARG A 100 31.32 -14.99 -39.68
C ARG A 100 32.63 -14.92 -40.47
N SER A 101 33.56 -15.85 -40.23
CA SER A 101 34.86 -15.92 -40.90
C SER A 101 34.87 -16.74 -42.19
N ASN A 102 34.00 -17.76 -42.31
CA ASN A 102 33.87 -18.61 -43.50
C ASN A 102 32.48 -18.48 -44.15
N THR A 103 32.39 -18.74 -45.45
CA THR A 103 31.17 -18.62 -46.27
C THR A 103 30.55 -19.96 -46.66
N GLU A 104 31.10 -21.08 -46.19
CA GLU A 104 30.58 -22.41 -46.52
C GLU A 104 29.27 -22.72 -45.79
N GLY A 105 28.25 -23.20 -46.51
CA GLY A 105 26.96 -23.63 -45.97
C GLY A 105 25.92 -22.51 -45.81
N GLU A 106 24.64 -22.90 -45.70
CA GLU A 106 23.55 -21.96 -45.42
C GLU A 106 23.71 -21.33 -44.03
N THR A 107 23.45 -20.02 -43.94
CA THR A 107 23.43 -19.30 -42.67
C THR A 107 22.04 -18.68 -42.50
N SER A 108 21.26 -19.23 -41.58
CA SER A 108 20.06 -18.60 -41.06
C SER A 108 20.16 -18.52 -39.55
N ILE A 109 20.01 -17.33 -39.00
CA ILE A 109 19.83 -17.14 -37.55
C ILE A 109 18.37 -16.79 -37.39
N VAL A 110 17.62 -17.69 -36.78
CA VAL A 110 16.17 -17.55 -36.68
C VAL A 110 15.78 -16.75 -35.43
N ALA A 111 14.64 -16.08 -35.49
CA ALA A 111 13.99 -15.51 -34.32
C ALA A 111 13.88 -16.54 -33.18
N GLY A 112 14.12 -16.08 -31.95
CA GLY A 112 14.17 -16.93 -30.76
C GLY A 112 15.54 -17.51 -30.44
N THR A 113 16.54 -17.36 -31.32
CA THR A 113 17.92 -17.71 -30.99
C THR A 113 18.40 -16.91 -29.78
N GLN A 114 18.97 -17.60 -28.80
CA GLN A 114 19.43 -17.00 -27.55
C GLN A 114 20.93 -16.68 -27.61
N VAL A 115 21.27 -15.45 -27.22
CA VAL A 115 22.65 -15.02 -27.02
C VAL A 115 22.83 -14.81 -25.53
N VAL A 116 23.72 -15.59 -24.92
CA VAL A 116 23.94 -15.62 -23.48
C VAL A 116 25.33 -15.11 -23.18
N THR A 117 25.45 -14.21 -22.21
CA THR A 117 26.76 -13.78 -21.71
C THR A 117 27.36 -14.86 -20.83
N ASP A 118 28.68 -14.80 -20.63
CA ASP A 118 29.26 -15.53 -19.50
C ASP A 118 28.66 -15.03 -18.17
N THR A 119 28.77 -15.83 -17.11
CA THR A 119 28.24 -15.48 -15.79
C THR A 119 28.98 -14.25 -15.25
N LEU A 120 28.25 -13.14 -15.06
CA LEU A 120 28.76 -11.97 -14.36
C LEU A 120 28.31 -12.06 -12.89
N GLY A 121 29.22 -12.54 -12.03
CA GLY A 121 28.86 -12.92 -10.65
C GLY A 121 27.89 -14.10 -10.66
N ASP A 122 26.72 -13.94 -10.02
CA ASP A 122 25.68 -14.97 -9.96
C ASP A 122 24.60 -14.82 -11.04
N THR A 123 24.78 -13.93 -12.03
CA THR A 123 23.75 -13.65 -13.05
C THR A 123 24.29 -13.85 -14.47
N ALA A 124 23.56 -14.63 -15.27
CA ALA A 124 23.76 -14.73 -16.71
C ALA A 124 22.68 -13.92 -17.44
N TYR A 125 23.09 -13.04 -18.36
CA TYR A 125 22.16 -12.24 -19.15
C TYR A 125 21.87 -12.96 -20.46
N THR A 126 20.58 -13.02 -20.83
CA THR A 126 20.12 -13.66 -22.06
C THR A 126 19.37 -12.66 -22.93
N LEU A 127 19.78 -12.57 -24.19
CA LEU A 127 19.06 -11.87 -25.24
C LEU A 127 18.37 -12.89 -26.14
N ALA A 128 17.14 -12.59 -26.56
CA ALA A 128 16.43 -13.36 -27.57
C ALA A 128 16.29 -12.52 -28.83
N LEU A 129 16.67 -13.09 -29.97
CA LEU A 129 16.50 -12.44 -31.27
C LEU A 129 15.00 -12.35 -31.61
N LEU A 130 14.53 -11.17 -32.00
CA LEU A 130 13.10 -10.89 -32.25
C LEU A 130 12.70 -11.11 -33.72
N GLN A 131 13.68 -11.08 -34.64
CA GLN A 131 13.54 -11.39 -36.07
C GLN A 131 14.83 -12.04 -36.57
#